data_AF-A0A809R881-F1
#
_entry.id   AF-A0A809R881-F1
#
_cell.length_a   1.000
_cell.length_b   1.000
_cell.length_c   1.000
_cell.angle_alpha   90.00
_cell.angle_beta   90.00
_cell.angle_gamma   90.00
#
_symmetry.space_group_name_H-M   'P 1'
#
loop_
_entity.id
_entity.type
_entity.pdbx_description
1 polymer ?
#
loop_
_entity_poly.entity_id
_entity_poly.type
_entity_poly.pdbx_seq_one_letter_code
_entity_poly.pdbx_strand_id
1 'polypeptide(L)'
;MLIEQPTTLEAMQDWLSRALRDQDQGHALPFIQIDPPTGGVIGTTRYMDVRPYDRSLEIGWTWLAPTFRRTAANTESKFLLLEHAFERLGAKRVQLKTDVRNEMSRTAIERVGAKFEGVLRNYQRRFDGTVRDTAMYSIIDADWPQAREALRSRLSS
;
A
#
# COMPACT_ATOMS: atom_id res chain seq x y z
N MET A 1 -0.65 -13.20 -6.63
CA MET A 1 -1.06 -12.21 -5.61
C MET A 1 -0.22 -12.48 -4.36
N LEU A 2 0.35 -11.47 -3.68
CA LEU A 2 1.20 -11.71 -2.49
C LEU A 2 0.41 -11.84 -1.19
N ILE A 3 -0.84 -11.37 -1.20
CA ILE A 3 -1.73 -11.41 -0.06
C ILE A 3 -2.80 -12.41 -0.45
N GLU A 4 -2.77 -13.60 0.11
CA GLU A 4 -3.91 -14.50 0.01
C GLU A 4 -5.03 -13.88 0.84
N GLN A 5 -6.13 -13.52 0.18
CA GLN A 5 -7.29 -12.98 0.89
C GLN A 5 -7.88 -14.14 1.70
N PRO A 6 -7.99 -14.01 3.03
CA PRO A 6 -8.58 -15.05 3.85
C PRO A 6 -10.01 -15.29 3.37
N THR A 7 -10.31 -16.54 3.02
CA THR A 7 -11.63 -16.97 2.55
C THR A 7 -12.47 -17.58 3.67
N THR A 8 -11.89 -17.77 4.86
CA THR A 8 -12.56 -18.28 6.05
C THR A 8 -12.41 -17.29 7.21
N LEU A 9 -13.33 -17.36 8.18
CA LEU A 9 -13.26 -16.55 9.40
C LEU A 9 -11.96 -16.81 10.19
N GLU A 10 -11.57 -18.07 10.32
CA GLU A 10 -10.34 -18.49 10.99
C GLU A 10 -9.09 -17.89 10.31
N ALA A 11 -9.01 -18.00 8.97
CA ALA A 11 -7.90 -17.39 8.22
C ALA A 11 -7.87 -15.86 8.38
N MET A 12 -9.04 -15.22 8.51
CA MET A 12 -9.13 -13.78 8.76
C MET A 12 -8.65 -13.42 10.17
N GLN A 13 -9.05 -14.19 11.18
CA GLN A 13 -8.59 -14.00 12.56
C GLN A 13 -7.08 -14.17 12.67
N ASP A 14 -6.51 -15.16 11.99
CA ASP A 14 -5.06 -15.37 11.92
C ASP A 14 -4.35 -14.21 11.24
N TRP A 15 -4.90 -13.74 10.12
CA TRP A 15 -4.34 -12.61 9.37
C TRP A 15 -4.33 -11.32 10.21
N LEU A 16 -5.42 -11.05 10.93
CA LEU A 16 -5.53 -9.91 11.85
C LEU A 16 -4.56 -10.06 13.03
N SER A 17 -4.46 -11.25 13.62
CA SER A 17 -3.55 -11.52 14.74
C SER A 17 -2.08 -11.32 14.34
N ARG A 18 -1.72 -11.61 13.08
CA ARG A 18 -0.39 -11.26 12.55
C ARG A 18 -0.21 -9.75 12.40
N ALA A 19 -1.22 -9.06 11.86
CA ALA A 19 -1.22 -7.61 11.70
C ALA A 19 -0.98 -6.86 13.01
N LEU A 20 -1.71 -7.26 14.06
CA LEU A 20 -1.66 -6.62 15.37
C LEU A 20 -0.33 -6.93 16.08
N ARG A 21 0.20 -8.15 15.94
CA ARG A 21 1.55 -8.47 16.44
C ARG A 21 2.65 -7.64 15.78
N ASP A 22 2.58 -7.46 14.46
CA ASP A 22 3.55 -6.60 13.74
C ASP A 22 3.45 -5.15 14.22
N GLN A 23 2.25 -4.70 14.60
CA GLN A 23 2.03 -3.38 15.19
C GLN A 23 2.62 -3.25 16.58
N ASP A 24 2.35 -4.19 17.48
CA ASP A 24 2.87 -4.19 18.85
C ASP A 24 4.41 -4.22 18.88
N GLN A 25 5.02 -4.87 17.89
CA GLN A 25 6.47 -4.94 17.73
C GLN A 25 7.08 -3.73 16.99
N GLY A 26 6.25 -2.81 16.49
CA GLY A 26 6.70 -1.66 15.72
C GLY A 26 7.22 -1.99 14.31
N HIS A 27 6.94 -3.18 13.80
CA HIS A 27 7.34 -3.62 12.44
C HIS A 27 6.43 -3.07 11.34
N ALA A 28 5.15 -2.83 11.67
CA ALA A 28 4.17 -2.29 10.73
C ALA A 28 3.13 -1.44 11.46
N LEU A 29 2.44 -0.58 10.72
CA LEU A 29 1.25 0.12 11.22
C LEU A 29 0.08 -0.21 10.28
N PRO A 30 -0.81 -1.14 10.67
CA PRO A 30 -1.98 -1.49 9.87
C PRO A 30 -3.11 -0.48 10.03
N PHE A 31 -3.83 -0.27 8.93
CA PHE A 31 -5.02 0.58 8.86
C PHE A 31 -6.19 -0.22 8.27
N ILE A 32 -7.39 0.07 8.77
CA ILE A 32 -8.63 -0.24 8.07
C ILE A 32 -9.03 0.96 7.21
N GLN A 33 -9.61 0.68 6.05
CA GLN A 33 -10.21 1.69 5.19
C GLN A 33 -11.72 1.67 5.46
N ILE A 34 -12.29 2.81 5.79
CA ILE A 34 -13.71 2.97 6.10
C ILE A 34 -14.34 3.79 4.99
N ASP A 35 -15.48 3.36 4.49
CA ASP A 35 -16.32 4.14 3.58
C ASP A 35 -17.16 5.14 4.39
N PRO A 36 -16.92 6.46 4.27
CA PRO A 36 -17.59 7.44 5.14
C PRO A 36 -19.14 7.43 5.06
N PRO A 37 -19.77 7.29 3.87
CA PRO A 37 -21.23 7.22 3.77
C PRO A 37 -21.87 6.09 4.56
N THR A 38 -21.25 4.91 4.59
CA THR A 38 -21.82 3.72 5.23
C THR A 38 -21.23 3.42 6.61
N GLY A 39 -20.05 3.96 6.92
CA GLY A 39 -19.25 3.56 8.08
C GLY A 39 -18.67 2.15 7.98
N GLY A 40 -18.84 1.47 6.85
CA GLY A 40 -18.41 0.09 6.63
C GLY A 40 -16.91 -0.02 6.38
N VAL A 41 -16.31 -1.12 6.86
CA VAL A 41 -14.93 -1.47 6.54
C VAL A 41 -14.87 -1.98 5.10
N ILE A 42 -14.09 -1.30 4.26
CA ILE A 42 -13.99 -1.60 2.82
C ILE A 42 -12.64 -2.18 2.41
N GLY A 43 -11.67 -2.17 3.31
CA GLY A 43 -10.35 -2.67 3.01
C GLY A 43 -9.34 -2.43 4.11
N THR A 44 -8.09 -2.64 3.76
CA THR A 44 -6.94 -2.51 4.66
C THR A 44 -5.72 -2.11 3.85
N THR A 45 -4.78 -1.46 4.52
CA THR A 45 -3.49 -1.03 3.99
C THR A 45 -2.54 -0.86 5.17
N ARG A 46 -1.23 -0.85 4.95
CA ARG A 46 -0.26 -0.73 6.05
C ARG A 46 0.92 0.16 5.68
N TYR A 47 1.48 0.83 6.68
CA TYR A 47 2.90 1.16 6.65
C TYR A 47 3.71 -0.05 7.13
N MET A 48 4.84 -0.31 6.50
CA MET A 48 5.79 -1.33 6.93
C MET A 48 7.19 -0.99 6.43
N ASP A 49 8.19 -1.82 6.75
CA ASP A 49 9.59 -1.58 6.35
C ASP A 49 10.04 -0.16 6.74
N VAL A 50 9.62 0.26 7.93
CA VAL A 50 9.87 1.61 8.45
C VAL A 50 11.34 1.69 8.85
N ARG A 51 12.05 2.64 8.24
CA ARG A 51 13.45 2.94 8.52
C ARG A 51 13.56 4.38 9.00
N PRO A 52 13.43 4.63 10.32
CA PRO A 52 13.38 5.99 10.86
C PRO A 52 14.64 6.83 10.56
N TYR A 53 15.81 6.20 10.61
CA TYR A 53 17.09 6.85 10.30
C TYR A 53 17.10 7.40 8.86
N ASP A 54 16.66 6.58 7.90
CA ASP A 54 16.57 6.94 6.48
C ASP A 54 15.32 7.78 6.15
N ARG A 55 14.42 7.96 7.13
CA ARG A 55 13.08 8.56 6.95
C ARG A 55 12.32 7.92 5.79
N SER A 56 12.31 6.60 5.74
CA SER A 56 11.62 5.87 4.67
C SER A 56 10.69 4.79 5.19
N LEU A 57 9.68 4.45 4.39
CA LEU A 57 8.73 3.39 4.67
C LEU A 57 8.15 2.81 3.38
N GLU A 58 7.48 1.66 3.51
CA GLU A 58 6.66 1.05 2.46
C GLU A 58 5.17 1.25 2.74
N ILE A 59 4.42 1.61 1.70
CA ILE A 59 2.96 1.44 1.70
C ILE A 59 2.64 0.15 0.96
N GLY A 60 2.00 -0.78 1.66
CA GLY A 60 1.70 -2.10 1.13
C GLY A 60 0.49 -2.74 1.77
N TRP A 61 0.40 -4.06 1.60
CA TRP A 61 -0.66 -4.89 2.17
C TRP A 61 -2.08 -4.38 1.88
N THR A 62 -2.23 -3.74 0.72
CA THR A 62 -3.50 -3.11 0.36
C THR A 62 -4.45 -4.11 -0.26
N TRP A 63 -5.63 -4.29 0.34
CA TRP A 63 -6.78 -4.89 -0.33
C TRP A 63 -7.98 -3.99 -0.19
N LEU A 64 -8.85 -4.03 -1.20
CA LEU A 64 -10.21 -3.53 -1.13
C LEU A 64 -11.20 -4.66 -1.40
N ALA A 65 -12.34 -4.60 -0.73
CA ALA A 65 -13.51 -5.42 -1.03
C ALA A 65 -13.85 -5.29 -2.52
N PRO A 66 -14.29 -6.37 -3.19
CA PRO A 66 -14.46 -6.40 -4.65
C PRO A 66 -15.30 -5.23 -5.21
N THR A 67 -16.34 -4.80 -4.50
CA THR A 67 -17.23 -3.69 -4.87
C THR A 67 -16.56 -2.31 -4.83
N PHE A 68 -15.46 -2.17 -4.07
CA PHE A 68 -14.67 -0.93 -3.98
C PHE A 68 -13.41 -0.96 -4.85
N ARG A 69 -13.19 -2.05 -5.61
CA ARG A 69 -12.10 -2.08 -6.60
C ARG A 69 -12.50 -1.21 -7.80
N ARG A 70 -11.52 -0.51 -8.37
CA ARG A 70 -11.72 0.42 -9.50
C ARG A 70 -12.61 1.63 -9.18
N THR A 71 -12.91 1.89 -7.89
CA THR A 71 -13.46 3.17 -7.43
C THR A 71 -12.31 4.11 -7.02
N ALA A 72 -12.65 5.33 -6.55
CA ALA A 72 -11.67 6.27 -6.01
C ALA A 72 -11.04 5.82 -4.67
N ALA A 73 -11.61 4.81 -3.99
CA ALA A 73 -11.24 4.44 -2.62
C ALA A 73 -9.75 4.17 -2.43
N ASN A 74 -9.11 3.45 -3.37
CA ASN A 74 -7.67 3.20 -3.26
C ASN A 74 -6.84 4.47 -3.49
N THR A 75 -7.26 5.32 -4.43
CA THR A 75 -6.58 6.57 -4.76
C THR A 75 -6.63 7.53 -3.56
N GLU A 76 -7.80 7.68 -2.95
CA GLU A 76 -8.01 8.52 -1.76
C GLU A 76 -7.21 7.99 -0.57
N SER A 77 -7.28 6.68 -0.30
CA SER A 77 -6.51 6.09 0.78
C SER A 77 -5.00 6.27 0.58
N LYS A 78 -4.49 6.12 -0.66
CA LYS A 78 -3.08 6.34 -0.97
C LYS A 78 -2.70 7.80 -0.84
N PHE A 79 -3.57 8.73 -1.25
CA PHE A 79 -3.37 10.15 -1.03
C PHE A 79 -3.22 10.49 0.46
N LEU A 80 -4.15 10.03 1.31
CA LEU A 80 -4.11 10.28 2.76
C LEU A 80 -2.83 9.71 3.42
N LEU A 81 -2.42 8.50 3.02
CA LEU A 81 -1.20 7.90 3.52
C LEU A 81 0.05 8.64 3.05
N LEU A 82 0.13 8.99 1.76
CA LEU A 82 1.28 9.72 1.23
C LEU A 82 1.38 11.11 1.85
N GLU A 83 0.27 11.82 1.98
CA GLU A 83 0.20 13.13 2.64
C GLU A 83 0.68 13.04 4.09
N HIS A 84 0.19 12.05 4.84
CA HIS A 84 0.67 11.85 6.20
C HIS A 84 2.16 11.51 6.27
N ALA A 85 2.64 10.60 5.42
CA ALA A 85 4.05 10.20 5.40
C ALA A 85 4.99 11.38 5.09
N PHE A 86 4.69 12.18 4.07
CA PHE A 86 5.54 13.29 3.67
C PHE A 86 5.36 14.54 4.56
N GLU A 87 4.12 14.92 4.85
CA GLU A 87 3.83 16.22 5.49
C GLU A 87 3.80 16.17 7.01
N ARG A 88 3.53 14.99 7.60
CA ARG A 88 3.47 14.83 9.07
C ARG A 88 4.67 14.06 9.61
N LEU A 89 5.08 12.99 8.94
CA LEU A 89 6.21 12.17 9.39
C LEU A 89 7.56 12.62 8.81
N GLY A 90 7.56 13.51 7.81
CA GLY A 90 8.78 14.02 7.19
C GLY A 90 9.56 12.94 6.42
N ALA A 91 8.85 11.96 5.85
CA ALA A 91 9.45 10.91 5.04
C ALA A 91 10.22 11.52 3.85
N LYS A 92 11.37 10.93 3.54
CA LYS A 92 12.16 11.23 2.34
C LYS A 92 11.82 10.31 1.18
N ARG A 93 11.30 9.13 1.49
CA ARG A 93 10.99 8.10 0.51
C ARG A 93 9.83 7.23 0.99
N VAL A 94 8.85 7.04 0.12
CA VAL A 94 7.81 6.03 0.26
C VAL A 94 7.96 5.03 -0.87
N GLN A 95 8.19 3.76 -0.54
CA GLN A 95 8.27 2.69 -1.53
C GLN A 95 6.92 1.98 -1.69
N LEU A 96 6.67 1.47 -2.89
CA LEU A 96 5.57 0.57 -3.19
C LEU A 96 6.13 -0.59 -4.02
N LYS A 97 5.62 -1.81 -3.79
CA LYS A 97 6.06 -2.96 -4.56
C LYS A 97 4.92 -3.87 -4.92
N THR A 98 5.03 -4.50 -6.08
CA THR A 98 4.06 -5.50 -6.52
C THR A 98 4.72 -6.57 -7.36
N ASP A 99 3.93 -7.57 -7.73
CA ASP A 99 4.36 -8.59 -8.67
C ASP A 99 4.62 -7.97 -10.04
N VAL A 100 5.70 -8.37 -10.71
CA VAL A 100 5.94 -7.95 -12.10
C VAL A 100 4.75 -8.26 -13.01
N ARG A 101 4.00 -9.34 -12.73
CA ARG A 101 2.81 -9.81 -13.46
C ARG A 101 1.51 -9.07 -13.10
N ASN A 102 1.50 -8.30 -12.01
CA ASN A 102 0.27 -7.66 -11.53
C ASN A 102 0.12 -6.27 -12.16
N GLU A 103 -0.17 -6.25 -13.46
CA GLU A 103 -0.31 -5.03 -14.26
C GLU A 103 -1.29 -4.05 -13.64
N MET A 104 -2.44 -4.53 -13.13
CA MET A 104 -3.43 -3.68 -12.47
C MET A 104 -2.83 -2.89 -11.29
N SER A 105 -2.03 -3.54 -10.44
CA SER A 105 -1.38 -2.82 -9.33
C SER A 105 -0.26 -1.92 -9.82
N ARG A 106 0.49 -2.32 -10.85
CA ARG A 106 1.52 -1.47 -11.45
C ARG A 106 0.94 -0.18 -12.00
N THR A 107 -0.12 -0.26 -12.81
CA THR A 107 -0.87 0.90 -13.29
C THR A 107 -1.41 1.74 -12.13
N ALA A 108 -1.94 1.12 -11.08
CA ALA A 108 -2.45 1.85 -9.91
C ALA A 108 -1.33 2.59 -9.15
N ILE A 109 -0.17 1.97 -9.00
CA ILE A 109 1.02 2.56 -8.35
C ILE A 109 1.56 3.74 -9.17
N GLU A 110 1.67 3.57 -10.49
CA GLU A 110 2.10 4.64 -11.40
C GLU A 110 1.10 5.81 -11.38
N ARG A 111 -0.20 5.51 -11.31
CA ARG A 111 -1.26 6.54 -11.21
C ARG A 111 -1.15 7.39 -9.95
N VAL A 112 -0.62 6.88 -8.84
CA VAL A 112 -0.40 7.70 -7.63
C VAL A 112 0.87 8.55 -7.68
N GLY A 113 1.57 8.55 -8.82
CA GLY A 113 2.78 9.36 -9.03
C GLY A 113 4.08 8.64 -8.67
N ALA A 114 4.02 7.34 -8.37
CA ALA A 114 5.22 6.57 -8.07
C ALA A 114 6.01 6.24 -9.34
N LYS A 115 7.32 6.39 -9.27
CA LYS A 115 8.25 6.10 -10.36
C LYS A 115 8.76 4.67 -10.25
N PHE A 116 8.88 3.98 -11.39
CA PHE A 116 9.44 2.65 -11.48
C PHE A 116 10.96 2.68 -11.33
N GLU A 117 11.52 1.75 -10.54
CA GLU A 117 12.96 1.71 -10.24
C GLU A 117 13.64 0.42 -10.70
N GLY A 118 12.87 -0.63 -10.98
CA GLY A 118 13.41 -1.89 -11.48
C GLY A 118 12.66 -3.13 -11.01
N VAL A 119 13.14 -4.28 -11.45
CA VAL A 119 12.64 -5.59 -11.04
C VAL A 119 13.69 -6.32 -10.23
N LEU A 120 13.34 -6.67 -8.99
CA LEU A 120 14.12 -7.57 -8.17
C LEU A 120 13.73 -9.01 -8.50
N ARG A 121 14.66 -9.73 -9.15
CA ARG A 121 14.46 -11.13 -9.54
C ARG A 121 14.47 -12.03 -8.32
N ASN A 122 13.57 -13.00 -8.26
CA ASN A 122 13.45 -13.96 -7.17
C ASN A 122 13.37 -13.35 -5.76
N TYR A 123 12.76 -12.17 -5.64
CA TYR A 123 12.81 -11.38 -4.41
C TYR A 123 12.00 -11.98 -3.25
N GLN A 124 10.82 -12.55 -3.52
CA GLN A 124 9.92 -13.06 -2.48
C GLN A 124 9.23 -14.36 -2.89
N ARG A 125 9.01 -15.24 -1.91
CA ARG A 125 8.14 -16.41 -2.04
C ARG A 125 6.69 -16.03 -1.82
N ARG A 126 5.78 -16.67 -2.54
CA ARG A 126 4.35 -16.63 -2.29
C ARG A 126 3.94 -17.69 -1.28
N PHE A 127 2.70 -17.61 -0.80
CA PHE A 127 2.07 -18.63 0.04
C PHE A 127 1.97 -19.99 -0.68
N ASP A 128 1.75 -20.00 -2.00
CA ASP A 128 1.73 -21.22 -2.82
C ASP A 128 3.12 -21.86 -3.06
N GLY A 129 4.18 -21.32 -2.44
CA GLY A 129 5.55 -21.83 -2.56
C GLY A 129 6.33 -21.33 -3.79
N THR A 130 5.65 -20.73 -4.77
CA THR A 130 6.32 -20.17 -5.97
C THR A 130 7.12 -18.91 -5.62
N VAL A 131 8.15 -18.63 -6.42
CA VAL A 131 8.99 -17.44 -6.27
C VAL A 131 8.53 -16.34 -7.22
N ARG A 132 8.68 -15.09 -6.79
CA ARG A 132 8.17 -13.91 -7.50
C ARG A 132 9.22 -12.84 -7.72
N ASP A 133 9.30 -12.40 -8.97
CA ASP A 133 9.94 -11.16 -9.39
C ASP A 133 9.11 -9.94 -8.98
N THR A 134 9.76 -8.99 -8.32
CA THR A 134 9.09 -7.86 -7.67
C THR A 134 9.43 -6.56 -8.40
N ALA A 135 8.40 -5.89 -8.92
CA ALA A 135 8.52 -4.54 -9.46
C ALA A 135 8.56 -3.54 -8.29
N MET A 136 9.61 -2.73 -8.24
CA MET A 136 9.84 -1.72 -7.22
C MET A 136 9.50 -0.33 -7.75
N TYR A 137 8.80 0.44 -6.92
CA TYR A 137 8.41 1.82 -7.20
C TYR A 137 8.67 2.70 -6.00
N SER A 138 8.80 4.01 -6.22
CA SER A 138 8.93 4.98 -5.14
C SER A 138 8.32 6.34 -5.45
N ILE A 139 8.01 7.07 -4.39
CA ILE A 139 7.83 8.53 -4.40
C ILE A 139 8.86 9.08 -3.41
N ILE A 140 9.58 10.12 -3.82
CA ILE A 140 10.48 10.86 -2.92
C ILE A 140 9.87 12.22 -2.56
N ASP A 141 10.43 12.87 -1.55
CA ASP A 141 9.95 14.18 -1.08
C ASP A 141 9.91 15.24 -2.19
N ALA A 142 10.90 15.26 -3.09
CA ALA A 142 10.93 16.17 -4.24
C ALA A 142 9.80 15.90 -5.26
N ASP A 143 9.30 14.67 -5.34
CA ASP A 143 8.19 14.29 -6.24
C ASP A 143 6.83 14.59 -5.60
N TRP A 144 6.76 14.63 -4.28
CA TRP A 144 5.49 14.71 -3.54
C TRP A 144 4.63 15.93 -3.91
N PRO A 145 5.14 17.17 -4.01
CA PRO A 145 4.29 18.32 -4.34
C PRO A 145 3.51 18.15 -5.65
N GLN A 146 4.16 17.60 -6.69
CA GLN A 146 3.52 17.35 -7.98
C GLN A 146 2.54 16.18 -7.90
N ALA A 147 2.93 15.07 -7.25
CA ALA A 147 2.06 13.92 -7.07
C ALA A 147 0.79 14.26 -6.28
N ARG A 148 0.94 15.08 -5.22
CA ARG A 148 -0.15 15.59 -4.38
C ARG A 148 -1.17 16.38 -5.18
N GLU A 149 -0.72 17.33 -6.00
CA GLU A 149 -1.62 18.16 -6.80
C GLU A 149 -2.38 17.32 -7.84
N ALA A 150 -1.67 16.42 -8.53
CA ALA A 150 -2.28 15.50 -9.48
C ALA A 150 -3.30 14.56 -8.83
N LEU A 151 -3.03 14.09 -7.61
CA LEU A 151 -3.98 13.27 -6.84
C LEU A 151 -5.19 14.08 -6.39
N ARG A 152 -4.98 15.29 -5.86
CA ARG A 152 -6.06 16.17 -5.41
C ARG A 152 -7.01 16.52 -6.54
N SER A 153 -6.48 16.94 -7.70
CA SER A 153 -7.28 17.28 -8.88
C SER A 153 -8.17 16.12 -9.34
N ARG A 154 -7.66 14.88 -9.25
CA ARG A 154 -8.43 13.67 -9.60
C ARG A 154 -9.51 13.31 -8.58
N LEU A 155 -9.31 13.64 -7.32
CA LEU A 155 -10.28 13.36 -6.25
C LEU A 155 -11.37 14.43 -6.17
N SER A 156 -11.14 15.62 -6.73
CA SER A 156 -12.11 16.71 -6.85
C SER A 156 -12.94 16.68 -8.15
N SER A 157 -12.66 15.72 -9.04
CA SER A 157 -13.34 15.55 -10.34
C SER A 157 -14.36 14.42 -10.27
#